data_AF-A0A3P3VNJ2-F1
#
_entry.id   AF-A0A3P3VNJ2-F1
#
_cell.length_a   1.000
_cell.length_b   1.000
_cell.length_c   1.000
_cell.angle_alpha   90.00
_cell.angle_beta   90.00
_cell.angle_gamma   90.00
#
_symmetry.space_group_name_H-M   'P 1'
#
loop_
_entity.id
_entity.type
_entity.pdbx_description
1 polymer ?
#
loop_
_entity_poly.entity_id
_entity_poly.type
_entity_poly.pdbx_seq_one_letter_code
_entity_poly.pdbx_strand_id
1 'polypeptide(L)'
;MSTTLVSKKSAPAWARALFEITRYISEDFLGGPKQLKLAWVINFHKIITLFLILGMMAIYDNWSHAAWVYLGLHGIYGYCWLVKDFGFRDGSFNTRVTYGGAVALYFTLVGWYWLLPWLIISRQMDPSGPVLFAAIAMHTVGITLMIAADCQKHFALKYRRGLINDGVFRYTRNPNFLGEILIYASYALLAAHWVGYLVLAYACLVFLSRMLVKDASISRYPEWDEYQKASSLLIPWKLVSCRLGLAPSCREKPAGNES
;
A
#
# COMPACT_ATOMS: atom_id res chain seq x y z
N MET A 1 -27.76 -12.48 29.53
CA MET A 1 -26.85 -11.67 28.69
C MET A 1 -25.69 -12.56 28.30
N SER A 2 -25.62 -13.00 27.04
CA SER A 2 -24.51 -13.85 26.58
C SER A 2 -23.29 -12.97 26.36
N THR A 3 -22.29 -13.09 27.22
CA THR A 3 -20.99 -12.43 27.06
C THR A 3 -20.27 -13.11 25.90
N THR A 4 -20.51 -12.64 24.67
CA THR A 4 -19.73 -13.09 23.50
C THR A 4 -18.26 -12.83 23.79
N LEU A 5 -17.49 -13.92 23.97
CA LEU A 5 -16.05 -13.88 24.14
C LEU A 5 -15.45 -13.19 22.91
N VAL A 6 -15.00 -11.95 23.09
CA VAL A 6 -14.32 -11.20 22.04
C VAL A 6 -12.98 -11.87 21.77
N SER A 7 -12.82 -12.41 20.56
CA SER A 7 -11.58 -13.03 20.07
C SER A 7 -10.44 -12.02 20.05
N LYS A 8 -9.62 -11.98 21.09
CA LYS A 8 -8.47 -11.05 21.17
C LYS A 8 -7.21 -11.73 20.62
N LYS A 9 -7.04 -11.68 19.30
CA LYS A 9 -5.83 -12.13 18.63
C LYS A 9 -4.66 -11.23 19.03
N SER A 10 -3.51 -11.81 19.34
CA SER A 10 -2.27 -11.06 19.55
C SER A 10 -1.41 -11.10 18.29
N ALA A 11 -0.78 -9.97 17.97
CA ALA A 11 0.20 -9.92 16.89
C ALA A 11 1.52 -10.61 17.36
N PRO A 12 2.21 -11.37 16.48
CA PRO A 12 3.50 -11.96 16.80
C PRO A 12 4.50 -10.92 17.33
N ALA A 13 5.41 -11.35 18.22
CA ALA A 13 6.36 -10.44 18.87
C ALA A 13 7.24 -9.69 17.86
N TRP A 14 7.74 -10.39 16.82
CA TRP A 14 8.54 -9.78 15.76
C TRP A 14 7.77 -8.69 14.99
N ALA A 15 6.47 -8.91 14.75
CA ALA A 15 5.63 -7.97 14.01
C ALA A 15 5.37 -6.70 14.84
N ARG A 16 5.12 -6.86 16.14
CA ARG A 16 4.99 -5.74 17.08
C ARG A 16 6.31 -4.97 17.20
N ALA A 17 7.43 -5.67 17.37
CA ALA A 17 8.74 -5.04 17.46
C ALA A 17 9.08 -4.24 16.20
N LEU A 18 8.90 -4.83 15.00
CA LEU A 18 9.15 -4.13 13.75
C LEU A 18 8.20 -2.94 13.56
N PHE A 19 6.92 -3.09 13.92
CA PHE A 19 5.95 -1.99 13.87
C PHE A 19 6.38 -0.82 14.78
N GLU A 20 6.76 -1.08 16.03
CA GLU A 20 7.20 -0.04 16.96
C GLU A 20 8.54 0.59 16.55
N ILE A 21 9.50 -0.21 16.06
CA ILE A 21 10.78 0.28 15.56
C ILE A 21 10.56 1.21 14.37
N THR A 22 9.79 0.77 13.37
CA THR A 22 9.53 1.60 12.18
C THR A 22 8.76 2.87 12.55
N ARG A 23 7.80 2.77 13.48
CA ARG A 23 7.07 3.93 14.02
C ARG A 23 8.04 4.92 14.68
N TYR A 24 8.85 4.46 15.63
CA TYR A 24 9.85 5.28 16.31
C TYR A 24 10.81 5.97 15.32
N ILE A 25 11.36 5.21 14.37
CA ILE A 25 12.27 5.74 13.35
C ILE A 25 11.59 6.84 12.53
N SER A 26 10.32 6.66 12.14
CA SER A 26 9.60 7.65 11.32
C SER A 26 9.04 8.85 12.09
N GLU A 27 8.77 8.71 13.39
CA GLU A 27 8.02 9.71 14.17
C GLU A 27 8.87 10.45 15.21
N ASP A 28 9.85 9.76 15.80
CA ASP A 28 10.52 10.17 17.05
C ASP A 28 12.06 10.19 16.94
N PHE A 29 12.63 9.75 15.81
CA PHE A 29 14.08 9.60 15.66
C PHE A 29 14.84 10.90 15.97
N LEU A 30 15.92 10.78 16.74
CA LEU A 30 16.74 11.87 17.30
C LEU A 30 15.99 12.87 18.22
N GLY A 31 14.71 12.64 18.51
CA GLY A 31 13.91 13.53 19.37
C GLY A 31 13.72 14.93 18.78
N GLY A 32 13.41 15.90 19.65
CA GLY A 32 13.24 17.31 19.28
C GLY A 32 11.80 17.70 18.90
N PRO A 33 11.61 18.92 18.34
CA PRO A 33 10.28 19.47 18.08
C PRO A 33 9.55 18.71 16.95
N LYS A 34 8.26 18.41 17.18
CA LYS A 34 7.39 17.72 16.23
C LYS A 34 6.51 18.70 15.46
N GLN A 35 7.10 19.45 14.52
CA GLN A 35 6.38 20.49 13.78
C GLN A 35 5.83 20.01 12.44
N LEU A 36 6.49 19.02 11.81
CA LEU A 36 6.11 18.49 10.50
C LEU A 36 5.01 17.45 10.63
N LYS A 37 4.03 17.46 9.74
CA LYS A 37 3.09 16.34 9.58
C LYS A 37 3.70 15.27 8.71
N LEU A 38 3.46 14.00 9.04
CA LEU A 38 3.86 12.87 8.21
C LEU A 38 3.35 13.00 6.76
N ALA A 39 2.12 13.49 6.58
CA ALA A 39 1.55 13.82 5.27
C ALA A 39 2.42 14.78 4.45
N TRP A 40 3.02 15.81 5.07
CA TRP A 40 3.84 16.79 4.35
C TRP A 40 5.12 16.15 3.81
N VAL A 41 5.76 15.31 4.62
CA VAL A 41 6.97 14.58 4.24
C VAL A 41 6.66 13.63 3.08
N ILE A 42 5.59 12.85 3.19
CA ILE A 42 5.19 11.92 2.13
C ILE A 42 4.78 12.67 0.86
N ASN A 43 3.96 13.72 0.96
CA ASN A 43 3.49 14.46 -0.20
C ASN A 43 4.63 15.18 -0.93
N PHE A 44 5.64 15.69 -0.22
CA PHE A 44 6.83 16.23 -0.86
C PHE A 44 7.52 15.18 -1.73
N HIS A 45 7.73 13.96 -1.20
CA HIS A 45 8.26 12.85 -1.99
C HIS A 45 7.39 12.60 -3.23
N LYS A 46 6.06 12.55 -3.09
CA LYS A 46 5.15 12.28 -4.21
C LYS A 46 5.21 13.36 -5.30
N ILE A 47 5.34 14.63 -4.93
CA ILE A 47 5.48 15.76 -5.86
C ILE A 47 6.83 15.70 -6.58
N ILE A 48 7.92 15.57 -5.82
CA ILE A 48 9.27 15.71 -6.36
C ILE A 48 9.70 14.52 -7.24
N THR A 49 9.11 13.33 -7.02
CA THR A 49 9.44 12.11 -7.78
C THR A 49 9.35 12.28 -9.29
N LEU A 50 8.31 12.94 -9.82
CA LEU A 50 8.19 13.15 -11.26
C LEU A 50 9.38 13.96 -11.81
N PHE A 51 9.74 15.03 -11.11
CA PHE A 51 10.85 15.91 -11.52
C PHE A 51 12.21 15.24 -11.34
N LEU A 52 12.40 14.43 -10.30
CA LEU A 52 13.62 13.65 -10.11
C LEU A 52 13.82 12.65 -11.24
N ILE A 53 12.76 11.94 -11.65
CA ILE A 53 12.84 10.98 -12.75
C ILE A 53 13.13 11.70 -14.07
N LEU A 54 12.46 12.83 -14.35
CA LEU A 54 12.80 13.67 -15.52
C LEU A 54 14.26 14.16 -15.47
N GLY A 55 14.75 14.56 -14.30
CA GLY A 55 16.15 14.94 -14.10
C GLY A 55 17.10 13.77 -14.40
N MET A 56 16.77 12.55 -13.95
CA MET A 56 17.53 11.35 -14.30
C MET A 56 17.52 11.10 -15.82
N MET A 57 16.38 11.25 -16.49
CA MET A 57 16.29 11.09 -17.95
C MET A 57 17.20 12.08 -18.68
N ALA A 58 17.23 13.34 -18.24
CA ALA A 58 18.08 14.37 -18.80
C ALA A 58 19.58 14.11 -18.54
N ILE A 59 19.95 13.69 -17.32
CA ILE A 59 21.35 13.40 -16.94
C ILE A 59 21.94 12.23 -17.74
N TYR A 60 21.14 11.19 -17.99
CA TYR A 60 21.57 9.98 -18.69
C TYR A 60 21.23 9.98 -20.20
N ASP A 61 20.69 11.09 -20.70
CA ASP A 61 20.18 11.26 -22.07
C ASP A 61 19.33 10.07 -22.55
N ASN A 62 18.41 9.63 -21.70
CA ASN A 62 17.55 8.49 -21.97
C ASN A 62 16.08 8.91 -22.06
N TRP A 63 15.62 9.07 -23.30
CA TRP A 63 14.25 9.43 -23.68
C TRP A 63 13.50 8.27 -24.33
N SER A 64 13.92 7.03 -24.05
CA SER A 64 13.31 5.82 -24.58
C SER A 64 11.85 5.64 -24.13
N HIS A 65 11.10 4.79 -24.86
CA HIS A 65 9.74 4.40 -24.46
C HIS A 65 9.70 3.84 -23.03
N ALA A 66 10.71 3.05 -22.63
CA ALA A 66 10.81 2.50 -21.29
C ALA A 66 10.92 3.59 -20.22
N ALA A 67 11.73 4.62 -20.46
CA ALA A 67 11.89 5.75 -19.55
C ALA A 67 10.58 6.56 -19.42
N TRP A 68 9.90 6.83 -20.53
CA TRP A 68 8.60 7.51 -20.53
C TRP A 68 7.51 6.70 -19.82
N VAL A 69 7.45 5.39 -20.06
CA VAL A 69 6.53 4.49 -19.34
C VAL A 69 6.83 4.53 -17.85
N TYR A 70 8.10 4.42 -17.45
CA TYR A 70 8.46 4.45 -16.03
C TYR A 70 8.11 5.79 -15.36
N LEU A 71 8.39 6.91 -16.02
CA LEU A 71 7.97 8.25 -15.57
C LEU A 71 6.45 8.34 -15.44
N GLY A 72 5.72 7.82 -16.43
CA GLY A 72 4.26 7.77 -16.42
C GLY A 72 3.70 6.95 -15.26
N LEU A 73 4.30 5.80 -14.93
CA LEU A 73 3.85 4.98 -13.81
C LEU A 73 4.24 5.63 -12.47
N HIS A 74 5.55 5.80 -12.22
CA HIS A 74 6.04 6.23 -10.91
C HIS A 74 5.79 7.72 -10.61
N GLY A 75 5.97 8.59 -11.62
CA GLY A 75 5.71 10.02 -11.50
C GLY A 75 4.22 10.30 -11.28
N ILE A 76 3.33 9.75 -12.11
CA ILE A 76 1.88 10.03 -12.01
C ILE A 76 1.25 9.35 -10.79
N TYR A 77 1.77 8.20 -10.34
CA TYR A 77 1.36 7.64 -9.05
C TYR A 77 1.47 8.67 -7.90
N GLY A 78 2.50 9.51 -7.92
CA GLY A 78 2.64 10.64 -7.00
C GLY A 78 1.41 11.55 -6.97
N TYR A 79 0.89 11.91 -8.13
CA TYR A 79 -0.27 12.78 -8.25
C TYR A 79 -1.59 12.07 -7.93
N CYS A 80 -1.74 10.80 -8.31
CA CYS A 80 -2.87 9.98 -7.86
C CYS A 80 -2.93 9.89 -6.32
N TRP A 81 -1.77 9.76 -5.67
CA TRP A 81 -1.68 9.82 -4.21
C TRP A 81 -2.13 11.17 -3.65
N LEU A 82 -1.70 12.29 -4.26
CA LEU A 82 -2.09 13.63 -3.79
C LEU A 82 -3.61 13.84 -3.89
N VAL A 83 -4.25 13.41 -4.98
CA VAL A 83 -5.72 13.46 -5.12
C VAL A 83 -6.40 12.71 -3.97
N LYS A 84 -5.93 11.50 -3.68
CA LYS A 84 -6.42 10.66 -2.58
C LYS A 84 -6.16 11.31 -1.21
N ASP A 85 -4.99 11.87 -0.98
CA ASP A 85 -4.63 12.53 0.28
C ASP A 85 -5.41 13.83 0.51
N PHE A 86 -5.75 14.58 -0.54
CA PHE A 86 -6.60 15.76 -0.44
C PHE A 86 -8.09 15.40 -0.26
N GLY A 87 -8.57 14.34 -0.91
CA GLY A 87 -9.97 13.94 -0.85
C GLY A 87 -10.33 13.19 0.44
N PHE A 88 -9.53 12.20 0.83
CA PHE A 88 -9.84 11.28 1.92
C PHE A 88 -8.60 10.79 2.66
N ARG A 89 -7.81 11.75 3.19
CA ARG A 89 -6.59 11.49 3.98
C ARG A 89 -6.80 10.41 5.06
N ASP A 90 -5.80 9.53 5.19
CA ASP A 90 -5.70 8.62 6.33
C ASP A 90 -5.30 9.40 7.59
N GLY A 91 -6.04 9.20 8.70
CA GLY A 91 -5.80 9.88 9.95
C GLY A 91 -4.36 9.74 10.47
N SER A 92 -3.71 8.60 10.22
CA SER A 92 -2.32 8.35 10.62
C SER A 92 -1.30 9.30 9.99
N PHE A 93 -1.62 9.90 8.84
CA PHE A 93 -0.73 10.89 8.20
C PHE A 93 -0.81 12.27 8.84
N ASN A 94 -1.74 12.51 9.77
CA ASN A 94 -1.75 13.73 10.58
C ASN A 94 -0.78 13.67 11.77
N THR A 95 -0.16 12.51 12.04
CA THR A 95 0.87 12.37 13.07
C THR A 95 2.00 13.37 12.83
N ARG A 96 2.40 14.05 13.90
CA ARG A 96 3.54 14.98 13.85
C ARG A 96 4.84 14.24 14.12
N VAL A 97 5.86 14.55 13.34
CA VAL A 97 7.17 13.88 13.34
C VAL A 97 8.29 14.85 13.68
N THR A 98 9.36 14.34 14.27
CA THR A 98 10.61 15.10 14.48
C THR A 98 11.31 15.35 13.14
N TYR A 99 12.25 16.29 13.09
CA TYR A 99 13.10 16.47 11.90
C TYR A 99 13.93 15.23 11.60
N GLY A 100 14.48 14.58 12.65
CA GLY A 100 15.18 13.30 12.51
C GLY A 100 14.27 12.22 11.93
N GLY A 101 13.03 12.12 12.41
CA GLY A 101 12.03 11.18 11.88
C GLY A 101 11.66 11.45 10.43
N ALA A 102 11.50 12.72 10.05
CA ALA A 102 11.23 13.11 8.68
C ALA A 102 12.37 12.70 7.73
N VAL A 103 13.63 12.94 8.11
CA VAL A 103 14.80 12.52 7.34
C VAL A 103 14.91 11.00 7.30
N ALA A 104 14.77 10.33 8.43
CA ALA A 104 14.81 8.87 8.52
C ALA A 104 13.71 8.21 7.69
N LEU A 105 12.54 8.84 7.53
CA LEU A 105 11.49 8.34 6.65
C LEU A 105 11.96 8.23 5.19
N TYR A 106 12.71 9.21 4.68
CA TYR A 106 13.34 9.09 3.36
C TYR A 106 14.34 7.94 3.32
N PHE A 107 15.22 7.85 4.31
CA PHE A 107 16.24 6.81 4.28
C PHE A 107 15.73 5.42 4.57
N THR A 108 14.61 5.24 5.26
CA THR A 108 14.16 3.92 5.70
C THR A 108 12.90 3.45 4.99
N LEU A 109 12.09 4.35 4.44
CA LEU A 109 10.80 3.95 3.86
C LEU A 109 10.63 4.36 2.39
N VAL A 110 11.07 5.55 1.99
CA VAL A 110 10.60 6.16 0.73
C VAL A 110 11.71 6.44 -0.29
N GLY A 111 12.93 6.74 0.13
CA GLY A 111 14.04 7.14 -0.74
C GLY A 111 14.59 6.01 -1.60
N TRP A 112 14.53 4.76 -1.13
CA TRP A 112 14.98 3.60 -1.91
C TRP A 112 14.21 3.42 -3.22
N TYR A 113 12.96 3.92 -3.29
CA TYR A 113 12.16 3.84 -4.52
C TYR A 113 12.72 4.69 -5.64
N TRP A 114 13.58 5.69 -5.37
CA TRP A 114 14.29 6.45 -6.39
C TRP A 114 15.47 5.69 -7.00
N LEU A 115 15.90 4.59 -6.38
CA LEU A 115 16.91 3.72 -6.97
C LEU A 115 16.38 2.98 -8.20
N LEU A 116 15.09 2.63 -8.21
CA LEU A 116 14.45 1.91 -9.32
C LEU A 116 14.39 2.72 -10.64
N PRO A 117 13.91 3.98 -10.68
CA PRO A 117 13.99 4.81 -11.88
C PRO A 117 15.45 5.05 -12.28
N TRP A 118 16.35 5.26 -11.31
CA TRP A 118 17.77 5.40 -11.63
C TRP A 118 18.32 4.15 -12.33
N LEU A 119 17.99 2.94 -11.85
CA LEU A 119 18.44 1.68 -12.45
C LEU A 119 17.93 1.51 -13.90
N ILE A 120 16.65 1.76 -14.16
CA ILE A 120 16.11 1.58 -15.52
C ILE A 120 16.64 2.65 -16.49
N ILE A 121 16.75 3.90 -16.02
CA ILE A 121 17.16 5.04 -16.83
C ILE A 121 18.67 4.98 -17.13
N SER A 122 19.51 4.80 -16.11
CA SER A 122 20.97 4.80 -16.27
C SER A 122 21.48 3.62 -17.09
N ARG A 123 20.78 2.48 -17.04
CA ARG A 123 21.11 1.27 -17.80
C ARG A 123 20.45 1.22 -19.18
N GLN A 124 19.67 2.25 -19.53
CA GLN A 124 18.92 2.32 -20.80
C GLN A 124 18.18 1.00 -21.12
N MET A 125 17.49 0.46 -20.12
CA MET A 125 16.78 -0.80 -20.26
C MET A 125 15.69 -0.68 -21.34
N ASP A 126 15.51 -1.74 -22.12
CA ASP A 126 14.46 -1.85 -23.15
C ASP A 126 13.58 -3.08 -22.87
N PRO A 127 12.59 -2.99 -21.95
CA PRO A 127 11.70 -4.10 -21.64
C PRO A 127 10.80 -4.43 -22.83
N SER A 128 10.59 -5.73 -23.07
CA SER A 128 9.70 -6.19 -24.14
C SER A 128 8.26 -5.73 -23.93
N GLY A 129 7.48 -5.67 -25.01
CA GLY A 129 6.06 -5.30 -24.98
C GLY A 129 5.24 -6.06 -23.91
N PRO A 130 5.38 -7.40 -23.77
CA PRO A 130 4.72 -8.15 -22.70
C PRO A 130 5.09 -7.70 -21.28
N VAL A 131 6.36 -7.33 -21.05
CA VAL A 131 6.82 -6.83 -19.73
C VAL A 131 6.25 -5.44 -19.45
N LEU A 132 6.24 -4.56 -20.46
CA LEU A 132 5.59 -3.24 -20.35
C LEU A 132 4.10 -3.38 -20.04
N PHE A 133 3.39 -4.25 -20.78
CA PHE A 133 1.98 -4.56 -20.52
C PHE A 133 1.76 -5.05 -19.09
N ALA A 134 2.54 -6.03 -18.63
CA ALA A 134 2.41 -6.57 -17.28
C ALA A 134 2.65 -5.49 -16.21
N ALA A 135 3.67 -4.66 -16.37
CA ALA A 135 3.96 -3.56 -15.45
C ALA A 135 2.81 -2.54 -15.39
N ILE A 136 2.32 -2.10 -16.56
CA ILE A 136 1.20 -1.14 -16.65
C ILE A 136 -0.07 -1.72 -16.04
N ALA A 137 -0.39 -2.99 -16.34
CA ALA A 137 -1.57 -3.67 -15.81
C ALA A 137 -1.49 -3.80 -14.28
N MET A 138 -0.37 -4.30 -13.74
CA MET A 138 -0.15 -4.41 -12.30
C MET A 138 -0.25 -3.05 -11.61
N HIS A 139 0.40 -2.03 -12.16
CA HIS A 139 0.38 -0.68 -11.62
C HIS A 139 -1.04 -0.10 -11.60
N THR A 140 -1.76 -0.20 -12.71
CA THR A 140 -3.11 0.38 -12.86
C THR A 140 -4.11 -0.30 -11.92
N VAL A 141 -4.09 -1.63 -11.85
CA VAL A 141 -4.89 -2.40 -10.89
C VAL A 141 -4.47 -2.04 -9.46
N GLY A 142 -3.17 -1.91 -9.20
CA GLY A 142 -2.63 -1.55 -7.90
C GLY A 142 -3.12 -0.20 -7.39
N ILE A 143 -3.01 0.85 -8.20
CA ILE A 143 -3.55 2.19 -7.88
C ILE A 143 -5.05 2.13 -7.65
N THR A 144 -5.78 1.49 -8.56
CA THR A 144 -7.25 1.41 -8.46
C THR A 144 -7.67 0.76 -7.14
N LEU A 145 -7.03 -0.36 -6.79
CA LEU A 145 -7.31 -1.07 -5.55
C LEU A 145 -6.93 -0.26 -4.31
N MET A 146 -5.78 0.42 -4.33
CA MET A 146 -5.35 1.28 -3.22
C MET A 146 -6.31 2.45 -3.00
N ILE A 147 -6.69 3.17 -4.06
CA ILE A 147 -7.60 4.32 -3.99
C ILE A 147 -8.97 3.85 -3.51
N ALA A 148 -9.52 2.78 -4.10
CA ALA A 148 -10.83 2.26 -3.73
C ALA A 148 -10.88 1.82 -2.26
N ALA A 149 -9.85 1.10 -1.80
CA ALA A 149 -9.75 0.65 -0.41
C ALA A 149 -9.69 1.82 0.58
N ASP A 150 -8.83 2.80 0.34
CA ASP A 150 -8.71 3.92 1.26
C ASP A 150 -9.93 4.85 1.22
N CYS A 151 -10.58 5.00 0.06
CA CYS A 151 -11.84 5.71 -0.10
C CYS A 151 -12.95 5.03 0.72
N GLN A 152 -13.18 3.73 0.49
CA GLN A 152 -14.16 2.94 1.25
C GLN A 152 -13.88 3.03 2.75
N LYS A 153 -12.62 2.84 3.17
CA LYS A 153 -12.21 2.91 4.58
C LYS A 153 -12.52 4.27 5.19
N HIS A 154 -12.15 5.35 4.52
CA HIS A 154 -12.36 6.71 5.03
C HIS A 154 -13.84 7.00 5.22
N PHE A 155 -14.65 6.83 4.17
CA PHE A 155 -16.07 7.19 4.25
C PHE A 155 -16.87 6.24 5.12
N ALA A 156 -16.57 4.93 5.12
CA ALA A 156 -17.20 3.99 6.04
C ALA A 156 -16.97 4.41 7.48
N LEU A 157 -15.72 4.68 7.89
CA LEU A 157 -15.40 5.07 9.28
C LEU A 157 -15.85 6.49 9.63
N LYS A 158 -15.99 7.38 8.65
CA LYS A 158 -16.55 8.72 8.83
C LYS A 158 -18.01 8.67 9.26
N TYR A 159 -18.81 7.81 8.63
CA TYR A 159 -20.25 7.72 8.89
C TYR A 159 -20.63 6.65 9.91
N ARG A 160 -19.87 5.54 9.99
CA ARG A 160 -20.11 4.44 10.92
C ARG A 160 -18.80 3.82 11.39
N ARG A 161 -18.44 4.07 12.66
CA ARG A 161 -17.30 3.38 13.28
C ARG A 161 -17.64 1.91 13.50
N GLY A 162 -16.71 1.03 13.12
CA GLY A 162 -16.87 -0.42 13.27
C GLY A 162 -15.86 -1.20 12.44
N LEU A 163 -16.08 -2.52 12.35
CA LEU A 163 -15.34 -3.38 11.43
C LEU A 163 -15.91 -3.21 10.02
N ILE A 164 -15.03 -2.99 9.04
CA ILE A 164 -15.40 -2.98 7.62
C ILE A 164 -15.20 -4.41 7.08
N ASN A 165 -16.27 -5.04 6.61
CA ASN A 165 -16.25 -6.41 6.10
C ASN A 165 -16.97 -6.58 4.74
N ASP A 166 -17.28 -5.47 4.07
CA ASP A 166 -17.96 -5.42 2.77
C ASP A 166 -17.05 -4.82 1.67
N GLY A 167 -17.59 -4.64 0.46
CA GLY A 167 -16.86 -4.05 -0.67
C GLY A 167 -15.53 -4.75 -0.96
N VAL A 168 -14.45 -3.98 -1.16
CA VAL A 168 -13.12 -4.57 -1.42
C VAL A 168 -12.53 -5.26 -0.20
N PHE A 169 -12.94 -4.87 1.01
CA PHE A 169 -12.50 -5.50 2.26
C PHE A 169 -13.15 -6.86 2.50
N ARG A 170 -14.24 -7.20 1.81
CA ARG A 170 -14.88 -8.52 1.90
C ARG A 170 -13.94 -9.67 1.57
N TYR A 171 -13.08 -9.48 0.57
CA TYR A 171 -12.24 -10.55 0.00
C TYR A 171 -10.84 -10.60 0.60
N THR A 172 -10.30 -9.45 0.98
CA THR A 172 -8.98 -9.31 1.60
C THR A 172 -9.06 -8.27 2.71
N ARG A 173 -8.38 -8.53 3.82
CA ARG A 173 -8.30 -7.58 4.94
C ARG A 173 -7.41 -6.38 4.63
N ASN A 174 -6.57 -6.46 3.60
CA ASN A 174 -5.54 -5.47 3.30
C ASN A 174 -5.48 -5.09 1.80
N PRO A 175 -6.60 -4.67 1.18
CA PRO A 175 -6.64 -4.36 -0.25
C PRO A 175 -5.73 -3.17 -0.61
N ASN A 176 -5.64 -2.17 0.28
CA ASN A 176 -4.74 -1.03 0.08
C ASN A 176 -3.27 -1.45 0.03
N PHE A 177 -2.83 -2.34 0.93
CA PHE A 177 -1.46 -2.84 0.90
C PHE A 177 -1.21 -3.76 -0.30
N LEU A 178 -2.20 -4.55 -0.74
CA LEU A 178 -2.07 -5.31 -1.98
C LEU A 178 -1.86 -4.37 -3.17
N GLY A 179 -2.63 -3.28 -3.24
CA GLY A 179 -2.48 -2.26 -4.28
C GLY A 179 -1.08 -1.65 -4.31
N GLU A 180 -0.57 -1.23 -3.15
CA GLU A 180 0.80 -0.71 -3.00
C GLU A 180 1.87 -1.73 -3.41
N ILE A 181 1.73 -3.00 -3.03
CA ILE A 181 2.66 -4.08 -3.41
C ILE A 181 2.68 -4.26 -4.94
N LEU A 182 1.52 -4.23 -5.60
CA LEU A 182 1.43 -4.35 -7.07
C LEU A 182 2.11 -3.16 -7.78
N ILE A 183 1.94 -1.95 -7.24
CA ILE A 183 2.62 -0.74 -7.73
C ILE A 183 4.14 -0.93 -7.63
N TYR A 184 4.67 -1.30 -6.46
CA TYR A 184 6.11 -1.49 -6.28
C TYR A 184 6.66 -2.68 -7.07
N ALA A 185 5.88 -3.74 -7.24
CA ALA A 185 6.22 -4.87 -8.10
C ALA A 185 6.36 -4.45 -9.56
N SER A 186 5.51 -3.54 -10.06
CA SER A 186 5.64 -3.01 -11.42
C SER A 186 6.97 -2.28 -11.63
N TYR A 187 7.41 -1.52 -10.64
CA TYR A 187 8.69 -0.81 -10.68
C TYR A 187 9.88 -1.75 -10.65
N ALA A 188 9.86 -2.74 -9.74
CA ALA A 188 10.90 -3.75 -9.66
C ALA A 188 11.00 -4.60 -10.94
N LEU A 189 9.85 -4.94 -11.54
CA LEU A 189 9.77 -5.65 -12.82
C LEU A 189 10.46 -4.86 -13.94
N LEU A 190 10.12 -3.57 -14.08
CA LEU A 190 10.70 -2.72 -15.13
C LEU A 190 12.19 -2.43 -14.92
N ALA A 191 12.63 -2.28 -13.67
CA ALA A 191 14.05 -2.13 -13.35
C ALA A 191 14.87 -3.39 -13.65
N ALA A 192 14.22 -4.57 -13.69
CA ALA A 192 14.80 -5.88 -13.97
C ALA A 192 16.15 -6.09 -13.25
N HIS A 193 16.18 -5.80 -11.95
CA HIS A 193 17.39 -5.82 -11.14
C HIS A 193 17.09 -6.35 -9.73
N TRP A 194 17.96 -7.22 -9.21
CA TRP A 194 17.78 -7.88 -7.90
C TRP A 194 17.55 -6.89 -6.76
N VAL A 195 18.23 -5.73 -6.78
CA VAL A 195 18.06 -4.69 -5.77
C VAL A 195 16.61 -4.20 -5.71
N GLY A 196 15.92 -4.11 -6.86
CA GLY A 196 14.52 -3.71 -6.89
C GLY A 196 13.61 -4.69 -6.16
N TYR A 197 13.89 -5.99 -6.30
CA TYR A 197 13.17 -7.04 -5.58
C TYR A 197 13.52 -7.06 -4.07
N LEU A 198 14.72 -6.66 -3.67
CA LEU A 198 15.03 -6.47 -2.25
C LEU A 198 14.27 -5.30 -1.62
N VAL A 199 14.16 -4.17 -2.33
CA VAL A 199 13.34 -3.03 -1.90
C VAL A 199 11.87 -3.45 -1.75
N LEU A 200 11.35 -4.19 -2.73
CA LEU A 200 10.00 -4.77 -2.66
C LEU A 200 9.84 -5.72 -1.47
N ALA A 201 10.79 -6.63 -1.24
CA ALA A 201 10.75 -7.57 -0.13
C ALA A 201 10.76 -6.85 1.23
N TYR A 202 11.58 -5.81 1.37
CA TYR A 202 11.61 -4.96 2.55
C TYR A 202 10.26 -4.26 2.77
N ALA A 203 9.67 -3.66 1.74
CA ALA A 203 8.35 -3.05 1.81
C ALA A 203 7.26 -4.05 2.23
N CYS A 204 7.27 -5.25 1.64
CA CYS A 204 6.38 -6.35 2.00
C CYS A 204 6.51 -6.76 3.47
N LEU A 205 7.73 -6.79 4.03
CA LEU A 205 7.97 -7.13 5.43
C LEU A 205 7.39 -6.05 6.37
N VAL A 206 7.61 -4.77 6.06
CA VAL A 206 7.04 -3.64 6.81
C VAL A 206 5.51 -3.62 6.71
N PHE A 207 4.96 -3.92 5.53
CA PHE A 207 3.51 -4.03 5.38
C PHE A 207 2.96 -5.22 6.15
N LEU A 208 3.60 -6.38 6.10
CA LEU A 208 3.15 -7.56 6.83
C LEU A 208 3.08 -7.31 8.34
N SER A 209 4.08 -6.63 8.92
CA SER A 209 4.02 -6.27 10.34
C SER A 209 2.82 -5.38 10.67
N ARG A 210 2.56 -4.36 9.84
CA ARG A 210 1.38 -3.48 9.95
C ARG A 210 0.07 -4.24 9.79
N MET A 211 -0.01 -5.18 8.84
CA MET A 211 -1.21 -6.01 8.63
C MET A 211 -1.51 -6.85 9.87
N LEU A 212 -0.51 -7.49 10.47
CA LEU A 212 -0.68 -8.35 11.63
C LEU A 212 -1.04 -7.57 12.90
N VAL A 213 -0.40 -6.41 13.11
CA VAL A 213 -0.76 -5.50 14.22
C VAL A 213 -2.17 -4.95 14.04
N LYS A 214 -2.55 -4.60 12.80
CA LYS A 214 -3.92 -4.17 12.48
C LYS A 214 -4.94 -5.28 12.72
N ASP A 215 -4.69 -6.50 12.25
CA ASP A 215 -5.56 -7.67 12.47
C ASP A 215 -5.78 -7.91 13.97
N ALA A 216 -4.72 -7.84 14.80
CA ALA A 216 -4.83 -7.95 16.26
C ALA A 216 -5.67 -6.81 16.89
N SER A 217 -5.59 -5.60 16.33
CA SER A 217 -6.42 -4.47 16.76
C SER A 217 -7.90 -4.71 16.44
N ILE A 218 -8.21 -5.04 15.18
CA ILE A 218 -9.60 -5.18 14.71
C ILE A 218 -10.26 -6.49 15.13
N SER A 219 -9.51 -7.45 15.70
CA SER A 219 -10.10 -8.68 16.23
C SER A 219 -11.02 -8.45 17.44
N ARG A 220 -10.96 -7.25 18.05
CA ARG A 220 -11.84 -6.85 19.15
C ARG A 220 -13.33 -6.76 18.78
N TYR A 221 -13.68 -6.78 17.50
CA TYR A 221 -15.07 -6.66 17.05
C TYR A 221 -15.75 -8.04 17.05
N PRO A 222 -17.02 -8.17 17.51
CA PRO A 222 -17.74 -9.44 17.54
C PRO A 222 -17.80 -10.18 16.19
N GLU A 223 -17.83 -9.44 15.08
CA GLU A 223 -17.91 -9.95 13.72
C GLU A 223 -16.57 -10.48 13.19
N TRP A 224 -15.48 -10.35 13.95
CA TRP A 224 -14.13 -10.70 13.52
C TRP A 224 -14.00 -12.17 13.12
N ASP A 225 -14.52 -13.11 13.91
CA ASP A 225 -14.30 -14.53 13.66
C ASP A 225 -14.95 -14.98 12.35
N GLU A 226 -16.13 -14.43 12.02
CA GLU A 226 -16.78 -14.65 10.74
C GLU A 226 -16.00 -13.95 9.61
N TYR A 227 -15.61 -12.69 9.82
CA TYR A 227 -14.86 -11.92 8.83
C TYR A 227 -13.50 -12.54 8.49
N GLN A 228 -12.75 -13.03 9.48
CA GLN A 228 -11.45 -13.67 9.28
C GLN A 228 -11.60 -14.96 8.48
N LYS A 229 -12.67 -15.74 8.72
CA LYS A 229 -12.98 -16.93 7.93
C LYS A 229 -13.41 -16.55 6.51
N ALA A 230 -14.12 -15.44 6.35
CA ALA A 230 -14.64 -14.95 5.07
C ALA A 230 -13.55 -14.34 4.16
N SER A 231 -12.54 -13.69 4.73
CA SER A 231 -11.52 -12.92 4.02
C SER A 231 -10.11 -13.53 4.13
N SER A 232 -9.21 -13.18 3.22
CA SER A 232 -7.78 -13.49 3.36
C SER A 232 -7.00 -12.34 3.99
N LEU A 233 -5.73 -12.57 4.34
CA LEU A 233 -4.87 -11.49 4.84
C LEU A 233 -4.57 -10.47 3.73
N LEU A 234 -4.18 -10.94 2.54
CA LEU A 234 -3.68 -10.09 1.45
C LEU A 234 -4.25 -10.48 0.09
N ILE A 235 -4.00 -11.71 -0.37
CA ILE A 235 -4.41 -12.18 -1.70
C ILE A 235 -5.87 -12.65 -1.66
N PRO A 236 -6.80 -12.07 -2.44
CA PRO A 236 -8.24 -12.39 -2.38
C PRO A 236 -8.56 -13.74 -3.05
N TRP A 237 -7.98 -14.84 -2.55
CA TRP A 237 -8.07 -16.18 -3.14
C TRP A 237 -9.50 -16.68 -3.33
N LYS A 238 -10.44 -16.25 -2.47
CA LYS A 238 -11.86 -16.60 -2.62
C LYS A 238 -12.53 -15.99 -3.83
N LEU A 239 -12.09 -14.80 -4.26
CA LEU A 239 -12.60 -14.21 -5.49
C LEU A 239 -12.15 -15.05 -6.70
N VAL A 240 -10.95 -15.62 -6.64
CA VAL A 240 -10.41 -16.54 -7.65
C VAL A 240 -11.10 -17.90 -7.58
N SER A 241 -11.22 -18.51 -6.40
CA SER A 241 -11.80 -19.85 -6.25
C SER A 241 -13.32 -19.88 -6.46
N CYS A 242 -14.06 -18.82 -6.10
CA CYS A 242 -15.50 -18.76 -6.34
C CYS A 242 -15.85 -18.53 -7.81
N ARG A 243 -15.04 -17.76 -8.55
CA ARG A 243 -15.22 -17.60 -10.01
C ARG A 243 -14.83 -18.86 -10.79
N LEU A 244 -13.94 -19.68 -10.24
CA LEU A 244 -13.53 -20.97 -10.81
C LEU A 244 -14.40 -22.15 -10.34
N GLY A 245 -15.44 -21.93 -9.52
CA GLY A 245 -16.34 -22.98 -9.05
C GLY A 245 -15.74 -23.94 -8.02
N LEU A 246 -14.60 -23.61 -7.42
CA LEU A 246 -13.83 -24.48 -6.52
C LEU A 246 -14.22 -24.36 -5.04
N ALA A 247 -15.14 -23.47 -4.68
CA ALA A 247 -15.54 -23.23 -3.29
C ALA A 247 -17.07 -23.29 -3.08
N PRO A 248 -17.58 -24.18 -2.20
CA PRO A 248 -19.02 -24.41 -2.02
C PRO A 248 -19.77 -23.27 -1.29
N SER A 249 -19.08 -22.31 -0.67
CA SER A 249 -19.67 -21.26 0.19
C SER A 249 -20.07 -19.97 -0.53
N CYS A 250 -19.99 -19.92 -1.86
CA CYS A 250 -20.13 -18.69 -2.64
C CYS A 250 -21.51 -18.45 -3.28
N ARG A 251 -22.57 -19.09 -2.78
CA ARG A 251 -23.93 -18.69 -3.14
C ARG A 251 -24.22 -17.34 -2.48
N GLU A 252 -24.22 -16.27 -3.29
CA GLU A 252 -24.80 -15.00 -2.88
C GLU A 252 -26.25 -15.26 -2.45
N LYS A 253 -26.62 -14.78 -1.25
CA LYS A 253 -28.05 -14.63 -0.95
C LYS A 253 -28.60 -13.65 -1.99
N PRO A 254 -29.66 -13.98 -2.73
CA PRO A 254 -30.27 -13.05 -3.66
C PRO A 254 -30.63 -11.78 -2.87
N ALA A 255 -30.30 -10.63 -3.44
CA ALA A 255 -30.82 -9.36 -2.96
C ALA A 255 -32.35 -9.51 -2.89
N GLY A 256 -32.91 -9.32 -1.70
CA GLY A 256 -34.36 -9.34 -1.52
C GLY A 256 -34.95 -8.28 -2.45
N ASN A 257 -35.98 -8.66 -3.20
CA ASN A 257 -36.80 -7.73 -3.97
C ASN A 257 -37.18 -6.55 -3.05
N GLU A 258 -36.71 -5.37 -3.40
CA GLU A 258 -37.32 -4.13 -2.95
C GLU A 258 -38.65 -4.00 -3.73
N SER A 259 -39.75 -4.17 -3.01
CA SER A 259 -41.12 -3.79 -3.42
C SER A 259 -41.36 -2.32 -3.12
#